data_AF-A0A7J7TL36-F1
#
_entry.id   AF-A0A7J7TL36-F1
#
_cell.length_a   1.000
_cell.length_b   1.000
_cell.length_c   1.000
_cell.angle_alpha   90.00
_cell.angle_beta   90.00
_cell.angle_gamma   90.00
#
_symmetry.space_group_name_H-M   'P 1'
#
loop_
_entity.id
_entity.type
_entity.pdbx_description
1 polymer ?
#
loop_
_entity_poly.entity_id
_entity_poly.type
_entity_poly.pdbx_seq_one_letter_code
_entity_poly.pdbx_strand_id
1 'polypeptide(L)'
;MAGSRLETVGSVFSRTRDLMRAGVLKEKPLWFDIYAAFPPLREPVYRRPLMRYGKAKADIQDIFYHEDLIRAKFYSAYGSGQKAFDLFNPNFKSTCQRFVEKYLELQKLGETDEEKLFVEAGKALLAEGVILRRVGEARAQQDGSHVSGKSEPTGVKLQTLLEKIQPLKEVQQDQPSETPEEQSKGPSPP
;
A
#
# COMPACT_ATOMS: atom_id res chain seq x y z
N MET A 1 -2.10 21.90 -36.75
CA MET A 1 -3.33 21.09 -36.63
C MET A 1 -4.24 21.74 -35.61
N ALA A 2 -5.52 21.96 -35.94
CA ALA A 2 -6.51 22.51 -35.01
C ALA A 2 -7.00 21.40 -34.06
N GLY A 3 -7.10 21.70 -32.76
CA GLY A 3 -7.57 20.76 -31.75
C GLY A 3 -7.88 21.47 -30.43
N SER A 4 -8.69 20.84 -29.56
CA SER A 4 -9.03 21.39 -28.25
C SER A 4 -8.07 20.89 -27.17
N ARG A 5 -7.42 21.82 -26.47
CA ARG A 5 -6.56 21.55 -25.31
C ARG A 5 -7.27 21.73 -23.96
N LEU A 6 -8.59 21.94 -23.95
CA LEU A 6 -9.36 22.18 -22.73
C LEU A 6 -9.59 20.87 -21.95
N GLU A 7 -8.71 20.54 -21.02
CA GLU A 7 -8.77 19.31 -20.22
C GLU A 7 -9.86 19.31 -19.15
N THR A 8 -10.22 20.48 -18.63
CA THR A 8 -11.23 20.64 -17.58
C THR A 8 -12.67 20.59 -18.09
N VAL A 9 -12.86 20.72 -19.40
CA VAL A 9 -14.17 20.80 -20.05
C VAL A 9 -14.52 19.47 -20.71
N GLY A 10 -15.50 18.78 -20.14
CA GLY A 10 -16.04 17.53 -20.68
C GLY A 10 -15.00 16.40 -20.75
N SER A 11 -15.10 15.57 -21.78
CA SER A 11 -14.18 14.47 -22.04
C SER A 11 -13.48 14.67 -23.39
N VAL A 12 -12.45 13.88 -23.67
CA VAL A 12 -11.81 13.88 -24.99
C VAL A 12 -12.79 13.44 -26.08
N PHE A 13 -13.66 12.48 -25.78
CA PHE A 13 -14.64 11.96 -26.73
C PHE A 13 -15.71 13.00 -27.10
N SER A 14 -16.31 13.67 -26.11
CA SER A 14 -17.31 14.71 -26.39
C SER A 14 -16.70 15.90 -27.15
N ARG A 15 -15.51 16.35 -26.74
CA ARG A 15 -14.79 17.44 -27.44
C ARG A 15 -14.45 17.09 -28.87
N THR A 16 -13.93 15.89 -29.13
CA THR A 16 -13.58 15.47 -30.51
C THR A 16 -14.81 15.26 -31.37
N ARG A 17 -15.86 14.65 -30.84
CA ARG A 17 -17.15 14.50 -31.53
C ARG A 17 -17.70 15.86 -31.95
N ASP A 18 -17.69 16.84 -31.04
CA ASP A 18 -18.27 18.16 -31.31
C ASP A 18 -17.39 18.97 -32.28
N LEU A 19 -16.05 18.84 -32.20
CA LEU A 19 -15.12 19.42 -33.20
C LEU A 19 -15.27 18.81 -34.59
N MET A 20 -15.52 17.49 -34.69
CA MET A 20 -15.82 16.82 -35.95
C MET A 20 -17.17 17.31 -36.51
N ARG A 21 -18.19 17.41 -35.66
CA ARG A 21 -19.53 17.88 -36.05
C ARG A 21 -19.51 19.34 -36.54
N ALA A 22 -18.68 20.18 -35.94
CA ALA A 22 -18.49 21.58 -36.34
C ALA A 22 -17.60 21.74 -37.59
N GLY A 23 -17.02 20.67 -38.12
CA GLY A 23 -16.13 20.70 -39.29
C GLY A 23 -14.74 21.30 -39.02
N VAL A 24 -14.40 21.58 -37.76
CA VAL A 24 -13.07 22.07 -37.35
C VAL A 24 -12.03 20.96 -37.47
N LEU A 25 -12.41 19.74 -37.07
CA LEU A 25 -11.58 18.55 -37.23
C LEU A 25 -12.02 17.79 -38.49
N LYS A 26 -11.23 17.91 -39.56
CA LYS A 26 -11.51 17.29 -40.87
C LYS A 26 -11.21 15.79 -40.89
N GLU A 27 -10.17 15.38 -40.17
CA GLU A 27 -9.73 13.98 -40.11
C GLU A 27 -10.19 13.33 -38.81
N LYS A 28 -10.88 12.21 -38.94
CA LYS A 28 -11.35 11.43 -37.80
C LYS A 28 -10.16 10.72 -37.12
N PRO A 29 -9.97 10.87 -35.79
CA PRO A 29 -8.94 10.13 -35.08
C PRO A 29 -9.18 8.63 -35.13
N LEU A 30 -8.11 7.84 -35.28
CA LEU A 30 -8.18 6.37 -35.37
C LEU A 30 -8.89 5.72 -34.17
N TRP A 31 -8.72 6.28 -32.97
CA TRP A 31 -9.32 5.74 -31.75
C TRP A 31 -10.82 6.03 -31.59
N PHE A 32 -11.38 6.97 -32.37
CA PHE A 32 -12.75 7.45 -32.16
C PHE A 32 -13.79 6.35 -32.38
N ASP A 33 -13.61 5.53 -33.42
CA ASP A 33 -14.49 4.40 -33.71
C ASP A 33 -14.43 3.32 -32.64
N ILE A 34 -13.23 3.06 -32.13
CA ILE A 34 -13.01 2.09 -31.07
C ILE A 34 -13.75 2.53 -29.80
N TYR A 35 -13.63 3.81 -29.44
CA TYR A 35 -14.32 4.38 -28.28
C TYR A 35 -15.86 4.40 -28.47
N ALA A 36 -16.34 4.69 -29.68
CA ALA A 36 -17.77 4.70 -29.97
C ALA A 36 -18.39 3.29 -29.92
N ALA A 37 -17.65 2.27 -30.37
CA ALA A 37 -18.08 0.87 -30.30
C ALA A 37 -18.03 0.30 -28.88
N PHE A 38 -16.97 0.64 -28.13
CA PHE A 38 -16.74 0.11 -26.78
C PHE A 38 -16.51 1.27 -25.78
N PRO A 39 -17.56 2.01 -25.41
CA PRO A 39 -17.43 3.12 -24.46
C PRO A 39 -17.10 2.59 -23.05
N PRO A 40 -16.30 3.33 -22.26
CA PRO A 40 -16.02 2.97 -20.87
C PRO A 40 -17.27 3.12 -20.00
N LEU A 41 -17.35 2.38 -18.89
CA LEU A 41 -18.45 2.48 -17.91
C LEU A 41 -18.66 3.89 -17.37
N ARG A 42 -17.57 4.65 -17.25
CA ARG A 42 -17.57 6.03 -16.78
C ARG A 42 -16.79 6.89 -17.76
N GLU A 43 -17.41 7.98 -18.20
CA GLU A 43 -16.77 8.96 -19.07
C GLU A 43 -15.61 9.68 -18.36
N PRO A 44 -14.44 9.84 -19.01
CA PRO A 44 -13.26 10.48 -18.43
C PRO A 44 -13.42 12.01 -18.41
N VAL A 45 -14.32 12.48 -17.54
CA VAL A 45 -14.56 13.90 -17.28
C VAL A 45 -13.70 14.35 -16.10
N TYR A 46 -13.03 15.49 -16.26
CA TYR A 46 -12.29 16.11 -15.18
C TYR A 46 -13.21 16.41 -13.99
N ARG A 47 -12.82 15.94 -12.80
CA ARG A 47 -13.48 16.29 -11.53
C ARG A 47 -12.43 16.80 -10.58
N ARG A 48 -12.64 18.02 -10.07
CA ARG A 48 -11.79 18.58 -9.02
C ARG A 48 -11.96 17.72 -7.74
N PRO A 49 -10.88 17.20 -7.13
CA PRO A 49 -10.98 16.56 -5.84
C PRO A 49 -11.33 17.60 -4.78
N LEU A 50 -12.45 17.42 -4.06
CA LEU A 50 -12.84 18.27 -2.95
C LEU A 50 -12.48 17.60 -1.63
N MET A 51 -11.95 18.38 -0.69
CA MET A 51 -11.77 17.93 0.69
C MET A 51 -13.14 17.77 1.37
N ARG A 52 -13.24 16.76 2.23
CA ARG A 52 -14.43 16.51 3.05
C ARG A 52 -14.27 17.29 4.36
N TYR A 53 -15.28 18.06 4.74
CA TYR A 53 -15.30 18.84 5.98
C TYR A 53 -16.47 18.43 6.89
N GLY A 54 -16.40 18.81 8.16
CA GLY A 54 -17.45 18.55 9.14
C GLY A 54 -17.64 17.05 9.42
N LYS A 55 -18.86 16.54 9.25
CA LYS A 55 -19.22 15.14 9.52
C LYS A 55 -19.11 14.23 8.29
N ALA A 56 -18.61 14.73 7.16
CA ALA A 56 -18.50 13.95 5.93
C ALA A 56 -17.40 12.87 6.06
N LYS A 57 -17.80 11.61 5.99
CA LYS A 57 -16.90 10.45 5.98
C LYS A 57 -16.84 9.82 4.58
N ALA A 58 -15.91 8.90 4.38
CA ALA A 58 -15.91 8.04 3.21
C ALA A 58 -16.96 6.93 3.38
N ASP A 59 -17.56 6.49 2.27
CA ASP A 59 -18.56 5.41 2.28
C ASP A 59 -17.93 4.02 2.29
N ILE A 60 -16.62 3.94 2.54
CA ILE A 60 -15.85 2.69 2.54
C ILE A 60 -15.93 2.10 3.95
N GLN A 61 -16.25 0.81 4.02
CA GLN A 61 -16.35 0.06 5.27
C GLN A 61 -15.09 -0.78 5.48
N ASP A 62 -14.75 -1.03 6.75
CA ASP A 62 -13.69 -1.97 7.11
C ASP A 62 -14.13 -3.40 6.81
N ILE A 63 -13.21 -4.22 6.30
CA ILE A 63 -13.48 -5.62 5.94
C ILE A 63 -13.05 -6.52 7.09
N PHE A 64 -14.01 -7.15 7.77
CA PHE A 64 -13.79 -8.11 8.84
C PHE A 64 -14.54 -9.42 8.57
N TYR A 65 -13.91 -10.53 8.90
CA TYR A 65 -14.50 -11.86 8.80
C TYR A 65 -14.63 -12.52 10.18
N HIS A 66 -15.47 -13.55 10.28
CA HIS A 66 -15.70 -14.24 11.55
C HIS A 66 -14.43 -14.95 12.06
N GLU A 67 -13.59 -15.43 11.17
CA GLU A 67 -12.31 -16.03 11.53
C GLU A 67 -11.30 -15.04 12.12
N ASP A 68 -11.47 -13.73 11.90
CA ASP A 68 -10.53 -12.73 12.43
C ASP A 68 -10.56 -12.66 13.96
N LEU A 69 -11.70 -13.00 14.58
CA LEU A 69 -11.81 -13.17 16.02
C LEU A 69 -10.92 -14.32 16.52
N ILE A 70 -10.91 -15.44 15.78
CA ILE A 70 -10.09 -16.62 16.09
C ILE A 70 -8.61 -16.31 15.87
N ARG A 71 -8.28 -15.63 14.76
CA ARG A 71 -6.91 -15.19 14.46
C ARG A 71 -6.38 -14.23 15.52
N ALA A 72 -7.19 -13.28 15.99
CA ALA A 72 -6.83 -12.35 17.05
C ALA A 72 -6.48 -13.09 18.36
N LYS A 73 -7.29 -14.08 18.75
CA LYS A 73 -7.01 -14.93 19.92
C LYS A 73 -5.74 -15.75 19.73
N PHE A 74 -5.53 -16.34 18.54
CA PHE A 74 -4.33 -17.11 18.22
C PHE A 74 -3.07 -16.25 18.32
N TYR A 75 -3.04 -15.09 17.68
CA TYR A 75 -1.88 -14.19 17.72
C TYR A 75 -1.65 -13.60 19.11
N SER A 76 -2.68 -13.38 19.91
CA SER A 76 -2.54 -12.94 21.30
C SER A 76 -1.91 -14.02 22.19
N ALA A 77 -2.25 -15.30 21.97
CA ALA A 77 -1.76 -16.42 22.79
C ALA A 77 -0.37 -16.94 22.36
N TYR A 78 -0.16 -17.13 21.06
CA TYR A 78 1.02 -17.80 20.50
C TYR A 78 1.93 -16.85 19.71
N GLY A 79 1.43 -15.66 19.31
CA GLY A 79 2.20 -14.72 18.50
C GLY A 79 2.40 -15.19 17.06
N SER A 80 3.40 -14.62 16.39
CA SER A 80 3.81 -15.08 15.06
C SER A 80 4.50 -16.43 15.19
N GLY A 81 4.02 -17.44 14.46
CA GLY A 81 4.62 -18.77 14.42
C GLY A 81 6.03 -18.78 13.82
N GLN A 82 6.76 -19.88 14.01
CA GLN A 82 8.11 -20.08 13.46
C GLN A 82 8.12 -20.18 11.92
N LYS A 83 7.03 -20.66 11.33
CA LYS A 83 6.88 -20.78 9.88
C LYS A 83 6.61 -19.41 9.29
N ALA A 84 7.57 -18.91 8.52
CA ALA A 84 7.41 -17.67 7.76
C ALA A 84 6.26 -17.78 6.74
N PHE A 85 5.62 -16.66 6.45
CA PHE A 85 4.59 -16.58 5.42
C PHE A 85 5.22 -16.61 4.04
N ASP A 86 4.74 -17.49 3.16
CA ASP A 86 5.03 -17.44 1.73
C ASP A 86 3.84 -16.78 1.02
N LEU A 87 4.01 -15.51 0.65
CA LEU A 87 2.97 -14.72 -0.02
C LEU A 87 2.97 -14.92 -1.55
N PHE A 88 3.96 -15.63 -2.11
CA PHE A 88 4.00 -15.92 -3.56
C PHE A 88 3.07 -17.07 -3.93
N ASN A 89 2.84 -18.00 -3.01
CA ASN A 89 1.94 -19.12 -3.23
C ASN A 89 0.49 -18.76 -2.83
N PRO A 90 -0.47 -18.74 -3.77
CA PRO A 90 -1.86 -18.41 -3.47
C PRO A 90 -2.54 -19.43 -2.53
N ASN A 91 -2.03 -20.66 -2.48
CA ASN A 91 -2.58 -21.74 -1.66
C ASN A 91 -1.78 -21.96 -0.36
N PHE A 92 -0.99 -20.97 0.07
CA PHE A 92 -0.19 -21.10 1.28
C PHE A 92 -1.07 -21.14 2.54
N LYS A 93 -1.05 -22.28 3.23
CA LYS A 93 -1.66 -22.41 4.55
C LYS A 93 -0.64 -22.07 5.64
N SER A 94 -0.88 -20.95 6.32
CA SER A 94 -0.16 -20.57 7.54
C SER A 94 -0.56 -21.45 8.72
N THR A 95 0.24 -21.45 9.78
CA THR A 95 -0.09 -22.17 11.02
C THR A 95 -1.39 -21.67 11.64
N CYS A 96 -1.59 -20.35 11.63
CA CYS A 96 -2.84 -19.70 12.06
C CYS A 96 -4.02 -20.13 11.18
N GLN A 97 -3.84 -20.24 9.85
CA GLN A 97 -4.91 -20.70 8.96
C GLN A 97 -5.29 -22.16 9.24
N ARG A 98 -4.33 -23.04 9.48
CA ARG A 98 -4.61 -24.43 9.90
C ARG A 98 -5.36 -24.48 11.23
N PHE A 99 -4.99 -23.62 12.18
CA PHE A 99 -5.69 -23.50 13.46
C PHE A 99 -7.16 -23.12 13.27
N VAL A 100 -7.43 -22.11 12.42
CA VAL A 100 -8.79 -21.67 12.10
C VAL A 100 -9.58 -22.79 11.43
N GLU A 101 -9.00 -23.51 10.47
CA GLU A 101 -9.66 -24.65 9.81
C GLU A 101 -10.08 -25.71 10.84
N LYS A 102 -9.19 -26.08 11.76
CA LYS A 102 -9.49 -27.03 12.84
C LYS A 102 -10.54 -26.51 13.81
N TYR A 103 -10.46 -25.25 14.19
CA TYR A 103 -11.46 -24.62 15.06
C TYR A 103 -12.86 -24.68 14.42
N LEU A 104 -12.96 -24.37 13.12
CA LEU A 104 -14.23 -24.42 12.39
C LEU A 104 -14.73 -25.85 12.17
N GLU A 105 -13.84 -26.83 12.00
CA GLU A 105 -14.21 -28.25 11.96
C GLU A 105 -14.86 -28.69 13.29
N LEU A 106 -14.25 -28.36 14.43
CA LEU A 106 -14.79 -28.67 15.76
C LEU A 106 -16.10 -27.93 16.04
N GLN A 107 -16.19 -26.66 15.63
CA GLN A 107 -17.43 -25.88 15.76
C GLN A 107 -18.60 -26.52 14.98
N LYS A 108 -18.34 -27.10 13.81
CA LYS A 108 -19.36 -27.82 13.02
C LYS A 108 -19.80 -29.14 13.68
N LEU A 109 -18.95 -29.76 14.50
CA LEU A 109 -19.25 -30.99 15.22
C LEU A 109 -20.14 -30.76 16.46
N GLY A 110 -20.41 -29.50 16.83
CA GLY A 110 -21.37 -29.13 17.86
C GLY A 110 -20.79 -28.69 19.19
N GLU A 111 -19.48 -28.45 19.26
CA GLU A 111 -18.85 -27.82 20.41
C GLU A 111 -19.20 -26.32 20.44
N THR A 112 -19.85 -25.86 21.53
CA THR A 112 -20.32 -24.46 21.66
C THR A 112 -19.35 -23.57 22.44
N ASP A 113 -18.51 -24.16 23.29
CA ASP A 113 -17.68 -23.40 24.22
C ASP A 113 -16.37 -22.95 23.54
N GLU A 114 -16.22 -21.64 23.33
CA GLU A 114 -15.07 -21.06 22.63
C GLU A 114 -13.70 -21.42 23.25
N GLU A 115 -13.64 -21.50 24.58
CA GLU A 115 -12.40 -21.84 25.29
C GLU A 115 -12.01 -23.31 25.10
N LYS A 116 -13.01 -24.21 25.09
CA LYS A 116 -12.77 -25.65 24.85
C LYS A 116 -12.34 -25.86 23.41
N LEU A 117 -13.07 -25.28 22.45
CA LEU A 117 -12.73 -25.28 21.03
C LEU A 117 -11.29 -24.81 20.79
N PHE A 118 -10.87 -23.73 21.45
CA PHE A 118 -9.52 -23.17 21.30
C PHE A 118 -8.43 -24.13 21.81
N VAL A 119 -8.66 -24.75 22.97
CA VAL A 119 -7.71 -25.70 23.56
C VAL A 119 -7.65 -26.99 22.75
N GLU A 120 -8.78 -27.50 22.29
CA GLU A 120 -8.89 -28.72 21.49
C GLU A 120 -8.27 -28.55 20.10
N ALA A 121 -8.54 -27.43 19.43
CA ALA A 121 -7.86 -27.08 18.18
C ALA A 121 -6.34 -26.98 18.37
N GLY A 122 -5.89 -26.45 19.51
CA GLY A 122 -4.46 -26.39 19.85
C GLY A 122 -3.84 -27.79 20.02
N LYS A 123 -4.54 -28.70 20.71
CA LYS A 123 -4.12 -30.10 20.87
C LYS A 123 -4.10 -30.83 19.53
N ALA A 124 -5.09 -30.61 18.67
CA ALA A 124 -5.15 -31.19 17.34
C ALA A 124 -3.96 -30.75 16.47
N LEU A 125 -3.58 -29.47 16.51
CA LEU A 125 -2.40 -28.98 15.79
C LEU A 125 -1.08 -29.56 16.32
N LEU A 126 -0.98 -29.78 17.64
CA LEU A 126 0.19 -30.45 18.22
C LEU A 126 0.27 -31.92 17.77
N ALA A 127 -0.88 -32.60 17.63
CA ALA A 127 -0.94 -33.96 17.08
C ALA A 127 -0.52 -34.02 15.59
N GLU A 128 -0.76 -32.95 14.83
CA GLU A 128 -0.24 -32.77 13.45
C GLU A 128 1.26 -32.41 13.39
N GLY A 129 1.92 -32.23 14.54
CA GLY A 129 3.34 -31.91 14.63
C GLY A 129 3.67 -30.42 14.44
N VAL A 130 2.69 -29.51 14.56
CA VAL A 130 2.93 -28.07 14.49
C VAL A 130 3.44 -27.55 15.84
N ILE A 131 4.53 -26.80 15.83
CA ILE A 131 5.11 -26.21 17.05
C ILE A 131 4.32 -24.95 17.43
N LEU A 132 3.64 -24.98 18.58
CA LEU A 132 2.93 -23.84 19.16
C LEU A 132 3.67 -23.38 20.44
N ARG A 133 4.29 -22.19 20.40
CA ARG A 133 4.97 -21.60 21.57
C ARG A 133 4.11 -20.46 22.12
N ARG A 134 3.72 -20.52 23.39
CA ARG A 134 2.96 -19.44 24.02
C ARG A 134 3.87 -18.25 24.32
N VAL A 135 3.36 -17.04 24.11
CA VAL A 135 4.13 -15.79 24.32
C VAL A 135 4.56 -15.62 25.78
N GLY A 136 3.78 -16.14 26.74
CA GLY A 136 4.14 -16.14 28.16
C GLY A 136 5.34 -17.03 28.50
N GLU A 137 5.44 -18.22 27.90
CA GLU A 137 6.56 -19.16 28.10
C GLU A 137 7.82 -18.73 27.35
N ALA A 138 7.65 -18.04 26.22
CA ALA A 138 8.76 -17.52 25.43
C ALA A 138 9.58 -16.44 26.16
N ARG A 139 8.91 -15.61 26.99
CA ARG A 139 9.57 -14.61 27.84
C ARG A 139 10.34 -15.26 29.00
N ALA A 140 9.77 -16.28 29.64
CA ALA A 140 10.42 -16.99 30.74
C ALA A 140 11.72 -17.73 30.35
N GLN A 141 11.85 -18.15 29.08
CA GLN A 141 13.06 -18.79 28.57
C GLN A 141 14.15 -17.79 28.11
N GLN A 142 13.81 -16.52 27.89
CA GLN A 142 14.81 -15.48 27.58
C GLN A 142 15.51 -14.95 28.83
N ASP A 143 14.90 -15.08 30.02
CA ASP A 143 15.47 -14.63 31.29
C ASP A 143 16.54 -15.58 31.88
N GLY A 144 16.76 -16.76 31.28
CA GLY A 144 17.70 -17.77 31.76
C GLY A 144 19.12 -17.73 31.15
N SER A 145 19.38 -16.89 30.14
CA SER A 145 20.68 -16.85 29.44
C SER A 145 21.17 -15.43 29.12
N HIS A 146 21.70 -14.77 30.15
CA HIS A 146 22.81 -13.79 30.13
C HIS A 146 22.70 -12.47 29.31
N VAL A 147 22.86 -11.37 30.07
CA VAL A 147 23.40 -10.02 29.76
C VAL A 147 22.53 -8.97 29.05
N SER A 148 22.06 -8.04 29.90
CA SER A 148 22.06 -6.58 29.73
C SER A 148 22.33 -6.04 28.33
N GLY A 149 21.26 -5.90 27.55
CA GLY A 149 21.14 -4.95 26.45
C GLY A 149 19.87 -4.15 26.65
N LYS A 150 20.00 -2.89 27.10
CA LYS A 150 18.88 -1.95 27.20
C LYS A 150 18.16 -1.89 25.84
N SER A 151 16.89 -2.28 25.80
CA SER A 151 16.04 -2.06 24.62
C SER A 151 15.60 -0.60 24.59
N GLU A 152 16.20 0.19 23.70
CA GLU A 152 15.66 1.49 23.29
C GLU A 152 14.47 1.30 22.33
N PRO A 153 13.44 2.16 22.40
CA PRO A 153 12.24 2.04 21.59
C PRO A 153 12.53 2.42 20.12
N THR A 154 12.21 1.50 19.22
CA THR A 154 12.46 1.57 17.77
C THR A 154 11.66 2.66 17.02
N GLY A 155 10.88 3.49 17.72
CA GLY A 155 10.05 4.53 17.12
C GLY A 155 10.83 5.75 16.60
N VAL A 156 12.00 6.05 17.16
CA VAL A 156 12.74 7.29 16.83
C VAL A 156 13.52 7.15 15.50
N LYS A 157 13.96 5.94 15.13
CA LYS A 157 14.83 5.72 13.96
C LYS A 157 14.14 5.92 12.61
N LEU A 158 12.81 5.82 12.53
CA LEU A 158 12.09 6.07 11.27
C LEU A 158 11.97 7.56 10.96
N GLN A 159 11.91 8.43 11.97
CA GLN A 159 11.88 9.89 11.77
C GLN A 159 13.23 10.41 11.27
N THR A 160 14.33 9.88 11.84
CA THR A 160 15.69 10.30 11.45
C THR A 160 16.07 9.85 10.03
N LEU A 161 15.52 8.73 9.54
CA LEU A 161 15.71 8.32 8.14
C LEU A 161 14.89 9.17 7.16
N LEU A 162 13.71 9.66 7.58
CA LEU A 162 12.85 10.50 6.73
C LEU A 162 13.42 11.92 6.55
N GLU A 163 14.01 12.49 7.61
CA GLU A 163 14.73 13.79 7.52
C GLU A 163 15.97 13.70 6.63
N LYS A 164 16.71 12.58 6.65
CA LYS A 164 17.93 12.42 5.83
C LYS A 164 17.67 12.29 4.33
N ILE A 165 16.44 12.00 3.91
CA ILE A 165 16.08 11.90 2.49
C ILE A 165 15.69 13.28 1.91
N GLN A 166 15.44 14.29 2.75
CA GLN A 166 14.97 15.60 2.31
C GLN A 166 16.04 16.67 1.96
N PRO A 167 17.34 16.60 2.32
CA PRO A 167 18.28 17.64 1.92
C PRO A 167 19.01 17.33 0.59
N LEU A 168 18.74 16.20 -0.08
CA LEU A 168 19.47 15.85 -1.30
C LEU A 168 18.87 16.41 -2.60
N LYS A 169 17.85 17.27 -2.54
CA LYS A 169 17.17 17.80 -3.75
C LYS A 169 17.22 19.31 -3.93
N GLU A 170 18.03 20.01 -3.14
CA GLU A 170 18.06 21.48 -3.13
C GLU A 170 19.48 22.06 -3.16
N VAL A 171 20.32 21.60 -4.09
CA VAL A 171 21.51 22.37 -4.53
C VAL A 171 21.74 22.10 -6.02
N GLN A 172 20.90 22.66 -6.89
CA GLN A 172 21.26 22.96 -8.28
C GLN A 172 20.43 24.16 -8.78
N GLN A 173 20.76 25.35 -8.30
CA GLN A 173 20.46 26.62 -8.98
C GLN A 173 21.39 27.69 -8.41
N ASP A 174 22.50 27.95 -9.11
CA ASP A 174 22.90 29.28 -9.58
C ASP A 174 24.40 29.34 -9.94
N GLN A 175 24.66 29.62 -11.22
CA GLN A 175 25.52 30.70 -11.75
C GLN A 175 26.13 30.31 -13.13
N PRO A 176 26.15 31.23 -14.12
CA PRO A 176 26.78 31.01 -15.42
C PRO A 176 28.29 31.25 -15.34
N SER A 177 29.07 30.38 -15.98
CA SER A 177 30.53 30.52 -16.11
C SER A 177 30.89 31.42 -17.30
N GLU A 178 31.44 32.59 -17.03
CA GLU A 178 32.25 33.38 -17.97
C GLU A 178 33.63 32.75 -18.15
N THR A 179 34.11 32.70 -19.39
CA THR A 179 35.47 32.27 -19.77
C THR A 179 36.46 33.46 -19.71
N PRO A 180 37.76 33.23 -19.40
CA PRO A 180 38.72 34.30 -19.18
C PRO A 180 39.34 34.82 -20.49
N GLU A 181 39.41 36.16 -20.62
CA GLU A 181 40.21 36.87 -21.63
C GLU A 181 41.70 36.94 -21.21
N GLU A 182 42.59 36.60 -22.14
CA GLU A 182 44.03 36.78 -22.04
C GLU A 182 44.45 38.08 -22.76
N GLN A 183 45.27 38.89 -22.08
CA GLN A 183 45.63 40.26 -22.43
C GLN A 183 46.67 40.36 -23.56
N SER A 184 46.52 41.35 -24.47
CA SER A 184 47.67 41.99 -25.13
C SER A 184 47.46 43.49 -25.43
N LYS A 185 48.12 44.31 -24.59
CA LYS A 185 48.76 45.65 -24.78
C LYS A 185 48.17 46.68 -25.79
N GLY A 186 47.87 47.89 -25.25
CA GLY A 186 47.44 49.13 -25.95
C GLY A 186 48.55 49.89 -26.72
N PRO A 187 48.52 51.25 -26.91
CA PRO A 187 47.82 52.29 -26.13
C PRO A 187 47.02 53.36 -26.96
N SER A 188 46.46 54.34 -26.23
CA SER A 188 45.57 55.48 -26.56
C SER A 188 46.31 56.78 -26.97
N PRO A 189 45.71 57.99 -26.93
CA PRO A 189 44.78 58.65 -27.88
C PRO A 189 45.40 59.95 -28.48
N PRO A 190 44.64 60.81 -29.19
CA PRO A 190 43.92 61.93 -28.53
C PRO A 190 42.43 62.04 -28.89
#